data_AF-W0SEE8-F1
#
_entry.id   AF-W0SEE8-F1
#
_cell.length_a   1.000
_cell.length_b   1.000
_cell.length_c   1.000
_cell.angle_alpha   90.00
_cell.angle_beta   90.00
_cell.angle_gamma   90.00
#
_symmetry.space_group_name_H-M   'P 1'
#
loop_
_entity.id
_entity.type
_entity.pdbx_description
1 polymer ?
#
loop_
_entity_poly.entity_id
_entity_poly.type
_entity_poly.pdbx_seq_one_letter_code
_entity_poly.pdbx_strand_id
1 'polypeptide(L)'
;MKRFLAGVLGAALLGSAQAADAPQIVTPAEARPALEVPQNRLGYAFEKPEILVRQRLFGLAHGISLLAAACLDLPAHSKPIQDAYAAWHAKQGKAIETIVRDLAHYYFGPRANEARWPDVSRALNLGDDIQPALNDLTLHAACASLPEAIGRPRYELDRMLVEGFEAVVASPRSGSPGTQSAPAPTVQKAAE
;
A
#
# COMPACT_ATOMS: atom_id res chain seq x y z
N MET A 1 40.16 -67.80 19.23
CA MET A 1 39.15 -67.49 18.19
C MET A 1 37.85 -67.07 18.88
N LYS A 2 37.26 -65.94 18.43
CA LYS A 2 35.88 -65.41 18.64
C LYS A 2 35.04 -65.97 19.82
N ARG A 3 34.80 -65.18 20.88
CA ARG A 3 33.54 -64.42 21.23
C ARG A 3 32.29 -65.33 21.28
N PHE A 4 31.46 -65.37 22.32
CA PHE A 4 30.42 -64.38 22.70
C PHE A 4 29.89 -64.73 24.13
N LEU A 5 29.92 -63.80 25.09
CA LEU A 5 28.86 -62.83 25.49
C LEU A 5 27.70 -63.44 26.28
N ALA A 6 27.80 -63.28 27.60
CA ALA A 6 26.70 -63.34 28.57
C ALA A 6 26.12 -61.94 28.75
N GLY A 7 24.81 -61.85 29.00
CA GLY A 7 24.17 -60.61 29.44
C GLY A 7 22.67 -60.56 29.17
N VAL A 8 21.89 -61.19 30.06
CA VAL A 8 20.45 -60.98 30.23
C VAL A 8 20.21 -59.59 30.85
N LEU A 9 19.25 -58.80 30.37
CA LEU A 9 18.36 -58.00 31.24
C LEU A 9 17.26 -57.25 30.47
N GLY A 10 16.01 -57.46 30.93
CA GLY A 10 15.08 -56.37 31.20
C GLY A 10 14.24 -55.84 30.03
N ALA A 11 13.09 -56.46 29.82
CA ALA A 11 11.99 -55.85 29.10
C ALA A 11 11.45 -54.63 29.88
N ALA A 12 11.47 -53.45 29.25
CA ALA A 12 10.71 -52.29 29.67
C ALA A 12 9.97 -51.72 28.46
N LEU A 13 8.66 -51.96 28.46
CA LEU A 13 7.68 -51.33 27.58
C LEU A 13 7.61 -49.84 27.93
N LEU A 14 8.15 -48.98 27.07
CA LEU A 14 7.89 -47.54 27.11
C LEU A 14 6.99 -47.20 25.93
N GLY A 15 5.72 -46.97 26.27
CA GLY A 15 4.67 -46.60 25.34
C GLY A 15 5.02 -45.30 24.61
N SER A 16 4.83 -45.33 23.29
CA SER A 16 4.85 -44.16 22.43
C SER A 16 3.65 -43.28 22.79
N ALA A 17 3.89 -42.25 23.60
CA ALA A 17 2.95 -41.15 23.73
C ALA A 17 2.89 -40.43 22.37
N GLN A 18 1.88 -40.77 21.57
CA GLN A 18 1.48 -39.96 20.44
C GLN A 18 1.07 -38.60 21.00
N ALA A 19 1.88 -37.58 20.74
CA ALA A 19 1.44 -36.20 20.84
C ALA A 19 0.30 -36.07 19.83
N ALA A 20 -0.93 -36.10 20.35
CA ALA A 20 -2.12 -35.79 19.58
C ALA A 20 -1.93 -34.38 19.03
N ASP A 21 -1.92 -34.30 17.70
CA ASP A 21 -2.00 -33.07 16.93
C ASP A 21 -3.37 -32.45 17.26
N ALA A 22 -3.40 -31.63 18.32
CA ALA A 22 -4.57 -30.87 18.67
C ALA A 22 -4.75 -29.81 17.56
N PRO A 23 -5.88 -29.80 16.85
CA PRO A 23 -6.12 -28.79 15.84
C PRO A 23 -6.06 -27.42 16.53
N GLN A 24 -5.05 -26.64 16.18
CA GLN A 24 -4.95 -25.24 16.53
C GLN A 24 -6.18 -24.57 15.91
N ILE A 25 -7.22 -24.32 16.72
CA ILE A 25 -8.33 -23.48 16.28
C ILE A 25 -7.72 -22.10 16.08
N VAL A 26 -7.42 -21.77 14.83
CA VAL A 26 -7.02 -20.44 14.42
C VAL A 26 -8.26 -19.58 14.58
N THR A 27 -8.39 -18.91 15.72
CA THR A 27 -9.44 -17.92 15.93
C THR A 27 -9.29 -16.88 14.82
N PRO A 28 -10.33 -16.62 14.00
CA PRO A 28 -10.25 -15.56 13.00
C PRO A 28 -9.86 -14.27 13.72
N ALA A 29 -8.79 -13.62 13.25
CA ALA A 29 -8.39 -12.32 13.77
C ALA A 29 -9.60 -11.38 13.67
N GLU A 30 -10.13 -10.97 14.81
CA GLU A 30 -11.31 -10.13 14.89
C GLU A 30 -11.06 -8.86 14.06
N ALA A 31 -11.89 -8.65 13.03
CA ALA A 31 -11.74 -7.52 12.13
C ALA A 31 -11.94 -6.24 12.94
N ARG A 32 -10.85 -5.46 13.13
CA ARG A 32 -10.95 -4.17 13.82
C ARG A 32 -11.86 -3.23 13.03
N PRO A 33 -12.70 -2.42 13.72
CA PRO A 33 -13.51 -1.41 13.06
C PRO A 33 -12.61 -0.40 12.35
N ALA A 34 -13.04 0.06 11.18
CA ALA A 34 -12.36 1.08 10.41
C ALA A 34 -12.27 2.40 11.20
N LEU A 35 -11.17 3.12 11.03
CA LEU A 35 -11.08 4.48 11.56
C LEU A 35 -11.98 5.42 10.75
N GLU A 36 -12.76 6.24 11.46
CA GLU A 36 -13.54 7.30 10.84
C GLU A 36 -12.62 8.43 10.35
N VAL A 37 -12.88 8.89 9.13
CA VAL A 37 -12.18 10.04 8.53
C VAL A 37 -13.11 11.25 8.59
N PRO A 38 -12.63 12.41 9.10
CA PRO A 38 -13.40 13.64 9.02
C PRO A 38 -13.81 13.96 7.57
N GLN A 39 -15.09 14.27 7.33
CA GLN A 39 -15.63 14.48 5.98
C GLN A 39 -14.88 15.57 5.19
N ASN A 40 -14.42 16.61 5.88
CA ASN A 40 -13.64 17.70 5.28
C ASN A 40 -12.17 17.34 4.94
N ARG A 41 -11.77 16.10 5.19
CA ARG A 41 -10.45 15.57 4.86
C ARG A 41 -10.54 14.34 3.97
N LEU A 42 -11.71 13.98 3.44
CA LEU A 42 -11.81 12.86 2.52
C LEU A 42 -11.24 13.22 1.14
N GLY A 43 -10.54 12.27 0.53
CA GLY A 43 -9.99 12.41 -0.81
C GLY A 43 -8.71 13.24 -0.88
N TYR A 44 -8.43 13.76 -2.08
CA TYR A 44 -7.21 14.50 -2.37
C TYR A 44 -7.24 15.92 -1.82
N ALA A 45 -6.12 16.33 -1.21
CA ALA A 45 -5.92 17.62 -0.56
C ALA A 45 -5.22 18.59 -1.52
N PHE A 46 -5.91 19.02 -2.57
CA PHE A 46 -5.34 19.89 -3.61
C PHE A 46 -4.86 21.25 -3.06
N GLU A 47 -5.39 21.67 -1.92
CA GLU A 47 -5.00 22.88 -1.19
C GLU A 47 -3.71 22.74 -0.36
N LYS A 48 -3.16 21.51 -0.25
CA LYS A 48 -1.96 21.19 0.52
C LYS A 48 -0.94 20.44 -0.35
N PRO A 49 -0.11 21.15 -1.13
CA PRO A 49 0.82 20.53 -2.07
C PRO A 49 1.71 19.45 -1.44
N GLU A 50 2.17 19.65 -0.21
CA GLU A 50 2.99 18.69 0.54
C GLU A 50 2.25 17.39 0.87
N ILE A 51 0.94 17.47 1.13
CA ILE A 51 0.07 16.31 1.34
C ILE A 51 -0.25 15.66 0.00
N LEU A 52 -0.56 16.45 -1.03
CA LEU A 52 -0.88 15.97 -2.36
C LEU A 52 0.24 15.09 -2.96
N VAL A 53 1.51 15.48 -2.78
CA VAL A 53 2.66 14.66 -3.18
C VAL A 53 2.61 13.29 -2.51
N ARG A 54 2.36 13.23 -1.21
CA ARG A 54 2.26 11.98 -0.44
C ARG A 54 1.06 11.13 -0.86
N GLN A 55 -0.09 11.76 -1.11
CA GLN A 55 -1.29 11.09 -1.59
C GLN A 55 -1.05 10.43 -2.96
N ARG A 56 -0.36 11.14 -3.87
CA ARG A 56 0.04 10.58 -5.17
C ARG A 56 0.98 9.39 -5.03
N LEU A 57 2.02 9.52 -4.20
CA LEU A 57 2.99 8.44 -4.00
C LEU A 57 2.40 7.23 -3.27
N PHE A 58 1.49 7.45 -2.32
CA PHE A 58 0.72 6.38 -1.71
C PHE A 58 -0.14 5.65 -2.74
N GLY A 59 -0.88 6.38 -3.57
CA GLY A 59 -1.71 5.79 -4.63
C GLY A 59 -0.88 4.95 -5.61
N LEU A 60 0.33 5.41 -5.96
CA LEU A 60 1.27 4.64 -6.78
C LEU A 60 1.71 3.35 -6.09
N ALA A 61 2.15 3.42 -4.83
CA ALA A 61 2.55 2.26 -4.05
C ALA A 61 1.40 1.26 -3.88
N HIS A 62 0.18 1.77 -3.67
CA HIS A 62 -1.02 0.97 -3.57
C HIS A 62 -1.36 0.25 -4.87
N GLY A 63 -1.37 0.94 -6.01
CA GLY A 63 -1.59 0.31 -7.31
C GLY A 63 -0.56 -0.79 -7.61
N ILE A 64 0.72 -0.58 -7.28
CA ILE A 64 1.76 -1.62 -7.42
C ILE A 64 1.45 -2.82 -6.53
N SER A 65 1.05 -2.59 -5.27
CA SER A 65 0.71 -3.68 -4.34
C SER A 65 -0.47 -4.52 -4.83
N LEU A 66 -1.51 -3.89 -5.37
CA LEU A 66 -2.69 -4.58 -5.91
C LEU A 66 -2.35 -5.36 -7.18
N LEU A 67 -1.58 -4.76 -8.10
CA LEU A 67 -1.15 -5.43 -9.31
C LEU A 67 -0.22 -6.61 -8.99
N ALA A 68 0.73 -6.44 -8.08
CA ALA A 68 1.59 -7.53 -7.64
C ALA A 68 0.77 -8.68 -7.05
N ALA A 69 -0.19 -8.38 -6.16
CA ALA A 69 -1.08 -9.38 -5.57
C ALA A 69 -1.87 -10.16 -6.66
N ALA A 70 -2.51 -9.45 -7.58
CA ALA A 70 -3.25 -10.08 -8.68
C ALA A 70 -2.35 -10.95 -9.58
N CYS A 71 -1.09 -10.57 -9.78
CA CYS A 71 -0.13 -11.35 -10.55
C CYS A 71 0.35 -12.62 -9.83
N LEU A 72 0.25 -12.70 -8.49
CA LEU A 72 0.60 -13.91 -7.75
C LEU A 72 -0.39 -15.06 -8.01
N ASP A 73 -1.62 -14.74 -8.39
CA ASP A 73 -2.65 -15.72 -8.77
C ASP A 73 -2.36 -16.37 -10.15
N LEU A 74 -1.38 -15.87 -10.89
CA LEU A 74 -0.95 -16.41 -12.19
C LEU A 74 0.34 -17.23 -12.04
N PRO A 75 0.29 -18.58 -12.10
CA PRO A 75 1.46 -19.42 -11.83
C PRO A 75 2.69 -19.13 -12.72
N ALA A 76 2.47 -18.69 -13.96
CA ALA A 76 3.55 -18.35 -14.89
C ALA A 76 4.35 -17.10 -14.47
N HIS A 77 3.77 -16.23 -13.64
CA HIS A 77 4.34 -14.94 -13.26
C HIS A 77 4.69 -14.85 -11.77
N SER A 78 4.12 -15.72 -10.93
CA SER A 78 4.15 -15.60 -9.46
C SER A 78 5.55 -15.42 -8.88
N LYS A 79 6.52 -16.27 -9.25
CA LYS A 79 7.87 -16.19 -8.69
C LYS A 79 8.64 -14.92 -9.10
N PRO A 80 8.77 -14.57 -10.40
CA PRO A 80 9.39 -13.30 -10.80
C PRO A 80 8.74 -12.08 -10.15
N ILE A 81 7.42 -12.09 -9.99
CA ILE A 81 6.67 -11.00 -9.35
C ILE A 81 6.99 -10.92 -7.86
N GLN A 82 6.97 -12.06 -7.16
CA GLN A 82 7.30 -12.12 -5.75
C GLN A 82 8.71 -11.57 -5.48
N ASP A 83 9.70 -12.02 -6.26
CA ASP A 83 11.09 -11.60 -6.10
C ASP A 83 11.25 -10.10 -6.38
N ALA A 84 10.67 -9.61 -7.48
CA ALA A 84 10.78 -8.20 -7.87
C ALA A 84 10.04 -7.27 -6.91
N TYR A 85 8.82 -7.63 -6.48
CA TYR A 85 8.05 -6.84 -5.52
C TYR A 85 8.73 -6.80 -4.16
N ALA A 86 9.26 -7.93 -3.67
CA ALA A 86 10.00 -7.97 -2.41
C ALA A 86 11.24 -7.06 -2.46
N ALA A 87 12.02 -7.11 -3.55
CA ALA A 87 13.18 -6.26 -3.73
C ALA A 87 12.81 -4.77 -3.80
N TRP A 88 11.77 -4.42 -4.56
CA TRP A 88 11.27 -3.05 -4.64
C TRP A 88 10.76 -2.56 -3.28
N HIS A 89 9.93 -3.34 -2.59
CA HIS A 89 9.38 -2.98 -1.29
C HIS A 89 10.47 -2.82 -0.23
N ALA A 90 11.50 -3.68 -0.24
CA ALA A 90 12.66 -3.53 0.66
C ALA A 90 13.43 -2.23 0.39
N LYS A 91 13.65 -1.86 -0.87
CA LYS A 91 14.28 -0.59 -1.24
C LYS A 91 13.44 0.62 -0.83
N GLN A 92 12.12 0.53 -0.96
CA GLN A 92 11.19 1.65 -0.78
C GLN A 92 10.56 1.76 0.62
N GLY A 93 10.80 0.78 1.50
CA GLY A 93 10.10 0.65 2.79
C GLY A 93 10.10 1.92 3.64
N LYS A 94 11.25 2.59 3.78
CA LYS A 94 11.34 3.83 4.57
C LYS A 94 10.52 4.99 3.98
N ALA A 95 10.46 5.10 2.65
CA ALA A 95 9.65 6.10 1.99
C ALA A 95 8.15 5.80 2.18
N ILE A 96 7.77 4.54 2.02
CA ILE A 96 6.41 4.05 2.27
C ILE A 96 5.97 4.35 3.71
N GLU A 97 6.78 3.99 4.71
CA GLU A 97 6.51 4.25 6.12
C GLU A 97 6.32 5.74 6.40
N THR A 98 7.17 6.58 5.82
CA THR A 98 7.07 8.05 5.93
C THR A 98 5.77 8.56 5.33
N ILE A 99 5.43 8.12 4.12
CA ILE A 99 4.20 8.51 3.42
C ILE A 99 2.97 8.09 4.24
N VAL A 100 2.90 6.83 4.68
CA VAL A 100 1.77 6.29 5.46
C VAL A 100 1.62 7.05 6.77
N ARG A 101 2.71 7.27 7.50
CA ARG A 101 2.70 8.03 8.75
C ARG A 101 2.19 9.45 8.54
N ASP A 102 2.73 10.16 7.54
CA ASP A 102 2.37 11.56 7.30
C ASP A 102 0.90 11.69 6.87
N LEU A 103 0.41 10.78 6.02
CA LEU A 103 -1.00 10.72 5.62
C LEU A 103 -1.90 10.33 6.80
N ALA A 104 -1.45 9.42 7.66
CA ALA A 104 -2.20 9.06 8.86
C ALA A 104 -2.39 10.27 9.79
N HIS A 105 -1.35 11.10 9.97
CA HIS A 105 -1.45 12.35 10.73
C HIS A 105 -2.43 13.33 10.07
N TYR A 106 -2.39 13.45 8.75
CA TYR A 106 -3.31 14.32 8.02
C TYR A 106 -4.78 13.89 8.20
N TYR A 107 -5.11 12.62 7.93
CA TYR A 107 -6.49 12.15 7.95
C TYR A 107 -7.04 11.94 9.37
N PHE A 108 -6.25 11.35 10.28
CA PHE A 108 -6.75 10.84 11.56
C PHE A 108 -6.30 11.66 12.78
N GLY A 109 -5.41 12.65 12.60
CA GLY A 109 -4.99 13.57 13.65
C GLY A 109 -4.51 12.83 14.91
N PRO A 110 -5.16 12.99 16.08
CA PRO A 110 -4.76 12.31 17.32
C PRO A 110 -4.72 10.78 17.24
N ARG A 111 -5.46 10.17 16.32
CA ARG A 111 -5.53 8.71 16.14
C ARG A 111 -4.58 8.18 15.06
N ALA A 112 -3.64 8.99 14.60
CA ALA A 112 -2.73 8.64 13.50
C ALA A 112 -1.91 7.37 13.77
N ASN A 113 -1.55 7.09 15.03
CA ASN A 113 -0.83 5.89 15.43
C ASN A 113 -1.68 4.60 15.37
N GLU A 114 -3.00 4.72 15.33
CA GLU A 114 -3.91 3.59 15.14
C GLU A 114 -4.07 3.23 13.65
N ALA A 115 -3.86 4.20 12.76
CA ALA A 115 -4.14 4.08 11.35
C ALA A 115 -3.18 3.13 10.64
N ARG A 116 -3.75 2.29 9.78
CA ARG A 116 -3.01 1.33 8.95
C ARG A 116 -3.21 1.65 7.47
N TRP A 117 -2.49 0.92 6.63
CA TRP A 117 -2.60 1.04 5.17
C TRP A 117 -4.06 1.05 4.66
N PRO A 118 -4.97 0.15 5.10
CA PRO A 118 -6.34 0.15 4.61
C PRO A 118 -7.14 1.40 5.03
N ASP A 119 -6.84 2.00 6.19
CA ASP A 119 -7.47 3.24 6.63
C ASP A 119 -7.10 4.40 5.70
N VAL A 120 -5.81 4.53 5.36
CA VAL A 120 -5.34 5.56 4.42
C VAL A 120 -5.91 5.35 3.02
N SER A 121 -6.01 4.10 2.57
CA SER A 121 -6.60 3.76 1.26
C SER A 121 -8.07 4.18 1.19
N ARG A 122 -8.84 3.89 2.26
CA ARG A 122 -10.23 4.36 2.38
C ARG A 122 -10.35 5.87 2.44
N ALA A 123 -9.49 6.54 3.20
CA ALA A 123 -9.49 8.00 3.30
C ALA A 123 -9.28 8.67 1.93
N LEU A 124 -8.50 8.04 1.06
CA LEU A 124 -8.26 8.44 -0.32
C LEU A 124 -9.31 7.96 -1.33
N ASN A 125 -10.29 7.17 -0.89
CA ASN A 125 -11.27 6.51 -1.76
C ASN A 125 -10.61 5.65 -2.86
N LEU A 126 -9.58 4.90 -2.50
CA LEU A 126 -8.94 3.93 -3.40
C LEU A 126 -9.63 2.57 -3.28
N GLY A 127 -9.81 1.89 -4.42
CA GLY A 127 -10.32 0.52 -4.45
C GLY A 127 -9.29 -0.47 -3.89
N ASP A 128 -9.78 -1.58 -3.36
CA ASP A 128 -8.99 -2.69 -2.80
C ASP A 128 -8.76 -3.84 -3.79
N ASP A 129 -9.29 -3.71 -5.00
CA ASP A 129 -9.13 -4.66 -6.10
C ASP A 129 -8.71 -3.93 -7.39
N ILE A 130 -7.75 -4.51 -8.10
CA ILE A 130 -7.26 -4.00 -9.39
C ILE A 130 -8.09 -4.52 -10.57
N GLN A 131 -8.83 -5.61 -10.40
CA GLN A 131 -9.58 -6.26 -11.49
C GLN A 131 -10.58 -5.33 -12.17
N PRO A 132 -11.33 -4.44 -11.49
CA PRO A 132 -12.23 -3.52 -12.21
C PRO A 132 -11.51 -2.59 -13.21
N ALA A 133 -10.21 -2.34 -13.02
CA ALA A 133 -9.40 -1.52 -13.91
C ALA A 133 -8.70 -2.32 -15.03
N LEU A 134 -8.70 -3.66 -14.95
CA LEU A 134 -7.95 -4.55 -15.84
C LEU A 134 -8.87 -5.65 -16.40
N ASN A 135 -8.71 -5.99 -17.68
CA ASN A 135 -9.21 -7.27 -18.19
C ASN A 135 -8.08 -8.33 -18.17
N ASP A 136 -8.40 -9.62 -18.35
CA ASP A 136 -7.42 -10.72 -18.28
C ASP A 136 -6.21 -10.54 -19.21
N LEU A 137 -6.44 -10.10 -20.45
CA LEU A 137 -5.38 -9.83 -21.43
C LEU A 137 -4.45 -8.71 -20.96
N THR A 138 -5.01 -7.65 -20.36
CA THR A 138 -4.22 -6.57 -19.77
C THR A 138 -3.49 -7.01 -18.50
N LEU A 139 -4.06 -7.92 -17.71
CA LEU A 139 -3.41 -8.45 -16.51
C LEU A 139 -2.18 -9.29 -16.88
N HIS A 140 -2.30 -10.24 -17.81
CA HIS A 140 -1.15 -11.03 -18.26
C HIS A 140 -0.01 -10.18 -18.81
N ALA A 141 -0.32 -9.16 -19.62
CA ALA A 141 0.68 -8.24 -20.15
C ALA A 141 1.31 -7.36 -19.06
N ALA A 142 0.50 -6.89 -18.10
CA ALA A 142 1.00 -6.15 -16.95
C ALA A 142 1.94 -7.01 -16.10
N CYS A 143 1.57 -8.24 -15.77
CA CYS A 143 2.39 -9.17 -15.00
C CYS A 143 3.69 -9.53 -15.72
N ALA A 144 3.65 -9.75 -17.03
CA ALA A 144 4.86 -10.06 -17.81
C ALA A 144 5.90 -8.93 -17.77
N SER A 145 5.46 -7.67 -17.69
CA SER A 145 6.33 -6.48 -17.71
C SER A 145 6.65 -5.91 -16.32
N LEU A 146 5.89 -6.29 -15.29
CA LEU A 146 6.00 -5.71 -13.95
C LEU A 146 7.41 -5.82 -13.36
N PRO A 147 8.11 -6.97 -13.41
CA PRO A 147 9.42 -7.11 -12.76
C PRO A 147 10.45 -6.10 -13.25
N GLU A 148 10.47 -5.82 -14.56
CA GLU A 148 11.34 -4.81 -15.14
C GLU A 148 10.80 -3.40 -14.88
N ALA A 149 9.49 -3.20 -15.01
CA ALA A 149 8.87 -1.89 -14.89
C ALA A 149 9.10 -1.28 -13.50
N ILE A 150 8.86 -2.02 -12.41
CA ILE A 150 8.94 -1.48 -11.04
C ILE A 150 10.36 -1.12 -10.60
N GLY A 151 11.38 -1.60 -11.31
CA GLY A 151 12.77 -1.19 -11.11
C GLY A 151 13.12 0.17 -11.71
N ARG A 152 12.23 0.78 -12.52
CA ARG A 152 12.52 2.03 -13.21
C ARG A 152 12.41 3.26 -12.28
N PRO A 153 13.12 4.36 -12.58
CA PRO A 153 13.16 5.55 -11.71
C PRO A 153 11.78 6.18 -11.38
N ARG A 154 10.78 5.95 -12.24
CA ARG A 154 9.39 6.43 -12.02
C ARG A 154 8.64 5.70 -10.90
N TYR A 155 9.25 4.68 -10.29
CA TYR A 155 8.71 3.94 -9.14
C TYR A 155 9.65 4.00 -7.93
N GLU A 156 10.65 4.89 -7.95
CA GLU A 156 11.52 5.18 -6.80
C GLU A 156 10.86 6.24 -5.93
N LEU A 157 10.05 5.80 -4.97
CA LEU A 157 9.24 6.64 -4.07
C LEU A 157 10.11 7.53 -3.19
N ASP A 158 11.23 7.02 -2.72
CA ASP A 158 12.22 7.76 -1.93
C ASP A 158 12.73 9.00 -2.67
N ARG A 159 13.12 8.83 -3.94
CA ARG A 159 13.56 9.91 -4.80
C ARG A 159 12.43 10.89 -5.11
N MET A 160 11.26 10.38 -5.51
CA MET A 160 10.11 11.24 -5.84
C MET A 160 9.58 12.02 -4.64
N LEU A 161 9.73 11.50 -3.42
CA LEU A 161 9.34 12.20 -2.19
C LEU A 161 10.25 13.41 -1.93
N VAL A 162 11.56 13.26 -2.16
CA VAL A 162 12.54 14.36 -2.06
C VAL A 162 12.27 15.41 -3.15
N GLU A 163 12.21 14.98 -4.41
CA GLU A 163 11.97 15.87 -5.56
C GLU A 163 10.63 16.62 -5.43
N GLY A 164 9.58 15.93 -4.98
CA GLY A 164 8.28 16.53 -4.75
C GLY A 164 8.31 17.58 -3.64
N PHE A 165 9.05 17.34 -2.56
CA PHE A 165 9.23 18.33 -1.50
C PHE A 165 10.00 19.56 -1.98
N GLU A 166 11.10 19.35 -2.71
CA GLU A 166 11.89 20.44 -3.30
C GLU A 166 11.04 21.31 -4.25
N ALA A 167 10.19 20.70 -5.07
CA ALA A 167 9.29 21.42 -5.96
C ALA A 167 8.27 22.29 -5.20
N VAL A 168 7.75 21.78 -4.07
CA VAL A 168 6.83 22.53 -3.20
C VAL A 168 7.54 23.71 -2.53
N VAL A 169 8.79 23.53 -2.08
CA VAL A 169 9.60 24.60 -1.47
C VAL A 169 10.00 25.65 -2.52
N ALA A 170 10.36 25.23 -3.73
CA ALA A 170 10.77 26.11 -4.83
C ALA A 170 9.62 26.92 -5.44
N SER A 171 8.37 26.53 -5.19
CA SER A 171 7.18 27.30 -5.56
C SER A 171 6.56 28.00 -4.34
N PRO A 172 7.11 29.15 -3.90
CA PRO A 172 6.41 29.99 -2.94
C PRO A 172 5.15 30.56 -3.62
N ARG A 173 3.99 29.98 -3.32
CA ARG A 173 2.62 30.45 -3.60
C ARG A 173 2.52 31.59 -4.63
N SER A 174 2.28 31.25 -5.89
CA SER A 174 1.59 32.20 -6.78
C SER A 174 0.17 32.41 -6.24
N GLY A 175 -0.03 33.56 -5.58
CA GLY A 175 -1.32 34.20 -5.41
C GLY A 175 -2.15 33.77 -4.20
N SER A 176 -2.18 34.63 -3.18
CA SER A 176 -3.47 34.94 -2.56
C SER A 176 -4.49 35.28 -3.66
N PRO A 177 -5.78 34.93 -3.55
CA PRO A 177 -6.79 35.50 -4.42
C PRO A 177 -6.87 36.99 -4.08
N GLY A 178 -6.06 37.79 -4.76
CA GLY A 178 -6.33 39.21 -4.90
C GLY A 178 -7.72 39.32 -5.49
N THR A 179 -8.56 40.09 -4.82
CA THR A 179 -9.87 40.57 -5.26
C THR A 179 -9.83 40.93 -6.75
N GLN A 180 -10.14 39.97 -7.62
CA GLN A 180 -10.60 40.30 -8.96
C GLN A 180 -12.06 40.68 -8.78
N SER A 181 -12.32 41.98 -8.64
CA SER A 181 -13.65 42.53 -8.89
C SER A 181 -14.13 41.98 -10.22
N ALA A 182 -15.19 41.19 -10.17
CA ALA A 182 -15.91 40.79 -11.37
C ALA A 182 -16.28 42.07 -12.16
N PRO A 183 -16.05 42.13 -13.48
CA PRO A 183 -16.63 43.19 -14.27
C PRO A 183 -18.16 43.08 -14.19
N ALA A 184 -18.81 44.20 -13.91
CA ALA A 184 -20.26 44.30 -13.76
C ALA A 184 -20.98 43.77 -15.02
N PRO A 185 -22.14 43.10 -14.89
CA PRO A 185 -22.90 42.66 -16.04
C PRO A 185 -23.45 43.87 -16.81
N THR A 186 -23.05 44.01 -18.06
CA THR A 186 -23.63 44.99 -18.99
C THR A 186 -25.06 44.57 -19.31
N VAL A 187 -26.03 45.36 -18.86
CA VAL A 187 -27.44 45.22 -19.22
C VAL A 187 -27.58 45.48 -20.73
N GLN A 188 -27.85 44.44 -21.52
CA GLN A 188 -28.30 44.61 -22.90
C GLN A 188 -29.72 45.15 -22.90
N LYS A 189 -29.88 46.39 -23.38
CA LYS A 189 -31.18 46.99 -23.66
C LYS A 189 -31.81 46.27 -24.86
N ALA A 190 -32.99 45.69 -24.68
CA ALA A 190 -33.81 45.15 -25.75
C ALA A 190 -34.17 46.28 -26.73
N ALA A 191 -33.98 46.02 -28.03
CA ALA A 191 -34.47 46.89 -29.10
C ALA A 191 -35.87 46.41 -29.50
N GLU A 192 -36.78 47.37 -29.57
CA GLU A 192 -38.11 47.30 -30.17
C GLU A 192 -38.03 47.27 -31.70
#